data_AF-A0AAW3TTC0-F1
#
_entry.id   AF-A0AAW3TTC0-F1
#
_cell.length_a   1.000
_cell.length_b   1.000
_cell.length_c   1.000
_cell.angle_alpha   90.00
_cell.angle_beta   90.00
_cell.angle_gamma   90.00
#
_symmetry.space_group_name_H-M   'P 1'
#
loop_
_entity.id
_entity.type
_entity.pdbx_description
1 polymer ?
#
loop_
_entity_poly.entity_id
_entity_poly.type
_entity_poly.pdbx_seq_one_letter_code
_entity_poly.pdbx_strand_id
1 'polypeptide(L)'
;MARLPKATLADGKVIALPTAAARKVDNYRFAEQRRAALSARKGNPFADRYQHHQEREADHLAADFTAIQQTPALLIVSAILRSMDSEAVTKVLEQLAPGAVAGRPAHCQAVTAVKVNRLNLGQQFDLLRALDRLNAEGR
;
A
#
# COMPACT_ATOMS: atom_id res chain seq x y z
N MET A 1 3.43 12.40 0.76
CA MET A 1 4.19 13.65 1.01
C MET A 1 5.35 13.32 1.93
N ALA A 2 6.58 13.28 1.42
CA ALA A 2 7.77 13.02 2.24
C ALA A 2 8.27 14.33 2.84
N ARG A 3 8.29 14.42 4.18
CA ARG A 3 9.01 15.47 4.90
C ARG A 3 10.49 15.09 4.90
N LEU A 4 11.32 15.88 4.22
CA LEU A 4 12.78 15.74 4.26
C LEU A 4 13.34 16.30 5.59
N PRO A 5 14.50 15.79 6.05
CA PRO A 5 15.07 16.14 7.34
C PRO A 5 15.54 17.59 7.36
N LYS A 6 15.16 18.30 8.42
CA LYS A 6 15.56 19.67 8.72
C LYS A 6 17.07 19.69 9.02
N ALA A 7 17.86 20.43 8.25
CA ALA A 7 19.24 20.73 8.63
C ALA A 7 19.23 21.72 9.82
N THR A 8 19.85 21.34 10.92
CA THR A 8 20.01 22.16 12.12
C THR A 8 21.35 22.90 12.07
N LEU A 9 21.33 24.22 12.23
CA LEU A 9 22.55 24.98 12.54
C LEU A 9 23.01 24.68 13.97
N ALA A 10 24.28 24.92 14.27
CA ALA A 10 24.91 24.67 15.57
C ALA A 10 24.16 25.33 16.77
N ASP A 11 23.41 26.40 16.53
CA ASP A 11 22.64 27.14 17.54
C ASP A 11 21.18 26.65 17.73
N GLY A 12 20.83 25.46 17.22
CA GLY A 12 19.49 24.88 17.39
C GLY A 12 18.37 25.54 16.57
N LYS A 13 18.69 26.57 15.77
CA LYS A 13 17.74 27.19 14.83
C LYS A 13 17.56 26.30 13.60
N VAL A 14 16.32 25.89 13.36
CA VAL A 14 15.90 25.19 12.13
C VAL A 14 15.67 26.22 11.04
N ILE A 15 16.50 26.20 9.99
CA ILE A 15 16.24 26.98 8.77
C ILE A 15 15.57 26.07 7.75
N ALA A 16 14.37 26.44 7.31
CA ALA A 16 13.77 25.82 6.14
C ALA A 16 14.47 26.38 4.90
N LEU A 17 15.33 25.57 4.26
CA LEU A 17 15.89 25.93 2.97
C LEU A 17 14.75 26.05 1.94
N PRO A 18 14.72 27.12 1.12
CA PRO A 18 13.72 27.24 0.06
C PRO A 18 13.96 26.12 -0.95
N THR A 19 13.17 25.06 -0.87
CA THR A 19 13.10 24.04 -1.91
C THR A 19 12.65 24.75 -3.19
N ALA A 20 13.44 24.63 -4.26
CA ALA A 20 13.08 25.19 -5.55
C ALA A 20 11.66 24.73 -5.92
N ALA A 21 10.76 25.70 -6.10
CA ALA A 21 9.38 25.41 -6.46
C ALA A 21 9.38 24.55 -7.74
N ALA A 22 8.58 23.47 -7.75
CA ALA A 22 8.44 22.65 -8.94
C ALA A 22 8.06 23.55 -10.12
N ARG A 23 8.94 23.62 -11.14
CA ARG A 23 8.71 24.46 -12.30
C ARG A 23 7.41 24.02 -12.96
N LYS A 24 6.38 24.88 -12.91
CA LYS A 24 5.16 24.68 -13.67
C LYS A 24 5.51 24.89 -15.15
N VAL A 25 5.77 23.80 -15.86
CA VAL A 25 6.03 23.85 -17.29
C VAL A 25 4.68 23.95 -18.00
N ASP A 26 4.28 25.18 -18.31
CA ASP A 26 3.11 25.46 -19.14
C ASP A 26 3.42 25.10 -20.60
N ASN A 27 3.37 23.80 -20.91
CA ASN A 27 3.54 23.29 -22.26
C ASN A 27 2.19 23.33 -23.01
N TYR A 28 1.90 24.49 -23.61
CA TYR A 28 0.66 24.75 -24.36
C TYR A 28 0.51 23.86 -25.60
N ARG A 29 1.63 23.41 -26.19
CA ARG A 29 1.65 22.60 -27.42
C ARG A 29 0.88 21.28 -27.29
N PHE A 30 0.83 20.71 -26.09
CA PHE A 30 0.12 19.45 -25.79
C PHE A 30 -1.10 19.65 -24.89
N ALA A 31 -1.58 20.89 -24.73
CA ALA A 31 -2.75 21.16 -23.88
C ALA A 31 -4.02 20.48 -24.44
N GLU A 32 -4.22 20.57 -25.76
CA GLU A 32 -5.37 19.95 -26.43
C GLU A 32 -5.28 18.43 -26.41
N GLN A 33 -4.11 17.85 -26.70
CA GLN A 33 -3.90 16.40 -26.62
C GLN A 33 -4.13 15.85 -25.20
N ARG A 34 -3.69 16.57 -24.16
CA ARG A 34 -3.95 16.19 -22.77
C ARG A 34 -5.43 16.26 -22.40
N ARG A 35 -6.15 17.30 -22.87
CA ARG A 35 -7.60 17.43 -22.68
C ARG A 35 -8.36 16.31 -23.41
N ALA A 36 -7.99 16.03 -24.66
CA ALA A 36 -8.55 14.95 -25.46
C ALA A 36 -8.29 13.57 -24.86
N ALA A 37 -7.09 13.33 -24.32
CA ALA A 37 -6.77 12.08 -23.62
C ALA A 37 -7.57 11.93 -22.32
N LEU A 38 -7.78 13.01 -21.56
CA LEU A 38 -8.62 12.99 -20.36
C LEU A 38 -10.10 12.75 -20.69
N SER A 39 -10.63 13.40 -21.73
CA SER A 39 -12.02 13.16 -22.15
C SER A 39 -12.20 11.75 -22.72
N ALA A 40 -11.26 11.25 -23.51
CA ALA A 40 -11.27 9.87 -24.01
C ALA A 40 -11.19 8.84 -22.88
N ARG A 41 -10.39 9.10 -21.83
CA ARG A 41 -10.36 8.25 -20.62
C ARG A 41 -11.69 8.26 -19.88
N LYS A 42 -12.32 9.43 -19.70
CA LYS A 42 -13.62 9.56 -19.04
C LYS A 42 -14.77 8.92 -19.84
N GLY A 43 -14.70 8.93 -21.17
CA GLY A 43 -15.68 8.32 -22.06
C GLY A 43 -15.39 6.86 -22.42
N ASN A 44 -14.32 6.26 -21.90
CA ASN A 44 -13.95 4.89 -22.23
C ASN A 44 -14.94 3.92 -21.54
N PRO A 45 -15.66 3.05 -22.28
CA PRO A 45 -16.55 2.04 -21.69
C PRO A 45 -15.83 0.99 -20.84
N PHE A 46 -14.49 0.97 -20.90
CA PHE A 46 -13.62 0.10 -20.11
C PHE A 46 -12.86 0.86 -19.01
N ALA A 47 -13.15 2.14 -18.79
CA ALA A 47 -12.47 2.94 -17.76
C ALA A 47 -12.50 2.25 -16.39
N ASP A 48 -13.62 1.59 -16.07
CA ASP A 48 -13.83 0.88 -14.81
C ASP A 48 -13.40 -0.60 -14.86
N ARG A 49 -12.98 -1.13 -16.03
CA ARG A 49 -12.65 -2.55 -16.19
C ARG A 49 -11.18 -2.86 -15.99
N TYR A 50 -10.29 -1.88 -16.20
CA TYR A 50 -8.87 -2.10 -16.00
C TYR A 50 -8.47 -1.69 -14.59
N GLN A 51 -8.03 -2.67 -13.81
CA GLN A 51 -7.44 -2.46 -12.51
C GLN A 51 -5.97 -2.86 -12.53
N HIS A 52 -5.11 -1.98 -12.02
CA HIS A 52 -3.68 -2.25 -11.99
C HIS A 52 -3.39 -3.47 -11.09
N HIS A 53 -2.37 -4.27 -11.43
CA HIS A 53 -2.08 -5.51 -10.70
C HIS A 53 -1.86 -5.28 -9.19
N GLN A 54 -1.17 -4.21 -8.83
CA GLN A 54 -0.92 -3.84 -7.43
C GLN A 54 -2.21 -3.50 -6.67
N GLU A 55 -3.17 -2.87 -7.34
CA GLU A 55 -4.46 -2.55 -6.74
C GLU A 55 -5.29 -3.82 -6.51
N ARG A 56 -5.24 -4.77 -7.45
CA ARG A 56 -5.87 -6.09 -7.29
C ARG A 56 -5.27 -6.88 -6.12
N GLU A 57 -3.95 -6.90 -6.01
CA GLU A 57 -3.26 -7.54 -4.88
C GLU A 57 -3.62 -6.87 -3.55
N ALA A 58 -3.70 -5.53 -3.51
CA ALA A 58 -4.10 -4.80 -2.33
C ALA A 58 -5.55 -5.10 -1.92
N ASP A 59 -6.47 -5.23 -2.88
CA ASP A 59 -7.87 -5.58 -2.61
C ASP A 59 -8.02 -7.01 -2.07
N HIS A 60 -7.31 -7.99 -2.66
CA HIS A 60 -7.27 -9.35 -2.13
C HIS A 60 -6.70 -9.38 -0.70
N LEU A 61 -5.59 -8.67 -0.48
CA LEU A 61 -4.96 -8.58 0.84
C LEU A 61 -5.90 -7.91 1.86
N ALA A 62 -6.63 -6.86 1.44
CA ALA A 62 -7.58 -6.15 2.29
C ALA A 62 -8.76 -7.04 2.67
N ALA A 63 -9.32 -7.80 1.72
CA ALA A 63 -10.41 -8.74 1.98
C ALA A 63 -9.99 -9.85 2.95
N ASP A 64 -8.80 -10.42 2.76
CA ASP A 64 -8.27 -11.43 3.68
C ASP A 64 -7.98 -10.82 5.06
N PHE A 65 -7.51 -9.57 5.11
CA PHE A 65 -7.17 -8.89 6.35
C PHE A 65 -8.40 -8.53 7.18
N THR A 66 -9.48 -8.06 6.55
CA THR A 66 -10.74 -7.76 7.25
C THR A 66 -11.44 -9.01 7.78
N ALA A 67 -11.23 -10.16 7.13
CA ALA A 67 -11.73 -11.44 7.60
C ALA A 67 -11.00 -11.98 8.85
N ILE A 68 -9.86 -11.41 9.23
CA ILE A 68 -9.10 -11.86 10.41
C ILE A 68 -9.73 -11.30 11.68
N GLN A 69 -10.21 -12.19 12.55
CA GLN A 69 -10.64 -11.80 13.88
C GLN A 69 -9.43 -11.34 14.72
N GLN A 70 -9.51 -10.13 15.27
CA GLN A 70 -8.47 -9.60 16.15
C GLN A 70 -8.47 -10.37 17.47
N THR A 71 -7.39 -11.09 17.73
CA THR A 71 -7.15 -11.81 18.99
C THR A 71 -5.89 -11.29 19.66
N PRO A 72 -5.78 -11.33 21.00
CA PRO A 72 -4.55 -10.94 21.70
C PRO A 72 -3.32 -11.73 21.22
N ALA A 73 -3.49 -13.01 20.87
CA ALA A 73 -2.44 -13.85 20.31
C ALA A 73 -1.91 -13.29 18.97
N LEU A 74 -2.80 -12.83 18.09
CA LEU A 74 -2.41 -12.23 16.82
C LEU A 74 -1.60 -10.94 17.01
N LEU A 75 -1.96 -10.11 17.98
CA LEU A 75 -1.21 -8.88 18.30
C LEU A 75 0.21 -9.20 18.78
N ILE A 76 0.35 -10.19 19.67
CA ILE A 76 1.66 -10.65 20.15
C ILE A 76 2.49 -11.19 18.97
N VAL A 77 1.90 -12.04 18.14
CA VAL A 77 2.58 -12.58 16.95
C VAL A 77 3.00 -11.47 15.99
N SER A 78 2.17 -10.44 15.77
CA SER A 78 2.53 -9.30 14.93
C SER A 78 3.74 -8.52 15.47
N ALA A 79 3.83 -8.37 16.79
CA ALA A 79 4.96 -7.71 17.44
C ALA A 79 6.25 -8.53 17.27
N ILE A 80 6.17 -9.85 17.44
CA ILE A 80 7.29 -10.77 17.23
C ILE A 80 7.76 -10.70 15.76
N LEU A 81 6.83 -10.81 14.80
CA LEU A 81 7.14 -10.76 13.37
C LEU A 81 7.81 -9.46 12.95
N ARG A 82 7.54 -8.34 13.62
CA ARG A 82 8.22 -7.05 13.38
C ARG A 82 9.64 -7.01 13.93
N SER A 83 9.91 -7.71 15.02
CA SER A 83 11.27 -7.82 15.60
C SER A 83 12.17 -8.82 14.91
N MET A 84 11.61 -9.75 14.12
CA MET A 84 12.39 -10.75 13.40
C MET A 84 13.20 -10.15 12.25
N ASP A 85 14.26 -10.84 11.87
CA ASP A 85 15.02 -10.59 10.64
C ASP A 85 14.24 -11.07 9.41
N SER A 86 14.64 -10.58 8.23
CA SER A 86 13.96 -10.94 6.98
C SER A 86 14.09 -12.42 6.63
N GLU A 87 15.21 -13.06 6.98
CA GLU A 87 15.44 -14.48 6.66
C GLU A 87 14.50 -15.38 7.46
N ALA A 88 14.36 -15.15 8.77
CA ALA A 88 13.45 -15.93 9.59
C ALA A 88 11.98 -15.75 9.17
N VAL A 89 11.58 -14.55 8.74
CA VAL A 89 10.23 -14.30 8.20
C VAL A 89 9.99 -15.08 6.90
N THR A 90 10.98 -15.15 6.01
CA THR A 90 10.89 -15.96 4.79
C THR A 90 10.68 -17.44 5.12
N LYS A 91 11.40 -17.99 6.11
CA LYS A 91 11.20 -19.36 6.57
C LYS A 91 9.80 -19.61 7.11
N VAL A 92 9.23 -18.66 7.85
CA VAL A 92 7.83 -18.73 8.31
C VAL A 92 6.87 -18.78 7.13
N LEU A 93 7.09 -17.93 6.11
CA LEU A 93 6.27 -17.96 4.89
C LEU A 93 6.41 -19.28 4.13
N GLU A 94 7.61 -19.83 4.00
CA GLU A 94 7.86 -21.13 3.37
C GLU A 94 7.12 -22.26 4.08
N GLN A 95 7.06 -22.25 5.41
CA GLN A 95 6.32 -23.24 6.19
C GLN A 95 4.80 -23.09 6.03
N LEU A 96 4.30 -21.86 5.87
CA LEU A 96 2.87 -21.59 5.72
C LEU A 96 2.37 -21.76 4.28
N ALA A 97 3.26 -21.64 3.28
CA ALA A 97 2.92 -21.63 1.86
C ALA A 97 2.14 -22.87 1.39
N PRO A 98 2.50 -24.12 1.74
CA PRO A 98 1.76 -25.30 1.29
C PRO A 98 0.29 -25.29 1.73
N GLY A 99 0.04 -24.84 2.97
CA GLY A 99 -1.32 -24.74 3.50
C GLY A 99 -2.14 -23.62 2.86
N ALA A 100 -1.50 -22.50 2.52
CA ALA A 100 -2.15 -21.40 1.81
C ALA A 100 -2.48 -21.77 0.36
N VAL A 101 -1.56 -22.48 -0.33
CA VAL A 101 -1.81 -23.01 -1.69
C VAL A 101 -2.94 -24.04 -1.69
N ALA A 102 -3.03 -24.85 -0.64
CA ALA A 102 -4.14 -25.78 -0.44
C ALA A 102 -5.47 -25.09 -0.04
N GLY A 103 -5.51 -23.75 0.06
CA GLY A 103 -6.71 -22.99 0.40
C GLY A 103 -7.17 -23.12 1.86
N ARG A 104 -6.27 -23.53 2.78
CA ARG A 104 -6.63 -23.65 4.19
C ARG A 104 -6.79 -22.25 4.81
N PRO A 105 -7.96 -21.91 5.37
CA PRO A 105 -8.26 -20.53 5.79
C PRO A 105 -7.29 -19.99 6.83
N ALA A 106 -6.92 -20.80 7.83
CA ALA A 106 -5.96 -20.41 8.85
C ALA A 106 -4.56 -20.09 8.28
N HIS A 107 -4.12 -20.82 7.25
CA HIS A 107 -2.84 -20.55 6.60
C HIS A 107 -2.90 -19.30 5.74
N CYS A 108 -3.99 -19.08 5.00
CA CYS A 108 -4.19 -17.85 4.23
C CYS A 108 -4.17 -16.62 5.16
N GLN A 109 -4.90 -16.68 6.27
CA GLN A 109 -4.91 -15.62 7.29
C GLN A 109 -3.52 -15.37 7.89
N ALA A 110 -2.78 -16.44 8.21
CA ALA A 110 -1.42 -16.32 8.75
C ALA A 110 -0.45 -15.67 7.74
N VAL A 111 -0.51 -16.07 6.47
CA VAL A 111 0.29 -15.46 5.39
C VAL A 111 -0.07 -13.99 5.21
N THR A 112 -1.35 -13.64 5.21
CA THR A 112 -1.82 -12.26 5.13
C THR A 112 -1.33 -11.43 6.31
N ALA A 113 -1.40 -11.95 7.54
CA ALA A 113 -0.89 -11.27 8.72
C ALA A 113 0.64 -11.00 8.64
N VAL A 114 1.41 -11.94 8.10
CA VAL A 114 2.85 -11.75 7.89
C VAL A 114 3.11 -10.69 6.83
N LYS A 115 2.41 -10.74 5.69
CA LYS A 115 2.54 -9.78 4.58
C LYS A 115 2.22 -8.36 5.02
N VAL A 116 1.11 -8.15 5.73
CA VAL A 116 0.69 -6.83 6.21
C VAL A 116 1.73 -6.19 7.14
N ASN A 117 2.43 -6.99 7.94
CA ASN A 117 3.49 -6.49 8.82
C ASN A 117 4.78 -6.05 8.09
N ARG A 118 4.93 -6.36 6.80
CA ARG A 118 6.15 -6.10 6.01
C ARG A 118 5.91 -5.28 4.74
N LEU A 119 4.76 -4.62 4.64
CA LEU A 119 4.45 -3.77 3.50
C LEU A 119 5.41 -2.58 3.42
N ASN A 120 5.86 -2.25 2.22
CA ASN A 120 6.55 -0.99 1.97
C ASN A 120 5.57 0.19 2.04
N LEU A 121 6.09 1.43 2.11
CA LEU A 121 5.25 2.62 2.23
C LEU A 121 4.18 2.76 1.14
N GLY A 122 4.50 2.38 -0.11
CA GLY A 122 3.53 2.44 -1.22
C GLY A 122 2.40 1.43 -1.01
N GLN A 123 2.75 0.18 -0.75
CA GLN A 123 1.82 -0.91 -0.47
C GLN A 123 0.95 -0.64 0.76
N GLN A 124 1.47 0.06 1.77
CA GLN A 124 0.67 0.50 2.92
C GLN A 124 -0.43 1.48 2.49
N PHE A 125 -0.11 2.47 1.64
CA PHE A 125 -1.12 3.40 1.12
C PHE A 125 -2.14 2.69 0.20
N ASP A 126 -1.67 1.73 -0.60
CA ASP A 126 -2.56 0.95 -1.48
C ASP A 126 -3.51 0.07 -0.65
N LEU A 127 -3.02 -0.57 0.42
CA LEU A 127 -3.85 -1.33 1.36
C LEU A 127 -4.88 -0.42 2.07
N LEU A 128 -4.47 0.77 2.53
CA LEU A 128 -5.40 1.70 3.18
C LEU A 128 -6.53 2.12 2.23
N ARG A 129 -6.20 2.42 0.96
CA ARG A 129 -7.22 2.73 -0.07
C ARG A 129 -8.13 1.54 -0.34
N ALA A 130 -7.59 0.34 -0.39
CA ALA A 130 -8.37 -0.89 -0.56
C ALA A 130 -9.35 -1.10 0.59
N LEU A 131 -8.91 -0.89 1.84
CA LEU A 131 -9.76 -0.94 3.02
C LEU A 131 -10.86 0.14 2.99
N ASP A 132 -10.53 1.36 2.58
CA ASP A 132 -11.51 2.44 2.42
C ASP A 132 -12.57 2.10 1.37
N ARG A 133 -12.18 1.48 0.24
CA ARG A 133 -13.11 1.00 -0.80
C ARG A 133 -14.04 -0.09 -0.25
N LEU A 134 -13.50 -1.12 0.41
CA LEU A 134 -14.29 -2.19 1.01
C LEU A 134 -15.29 -1.67 2.05
N ASN A 135 -14.88 -0.70 2.87
CA ASN A 135 -15.75 -0.08 3.86
C ASN A 135 -16.84 0.81 3.25
N ALA A 136 -16.58 1.41 2.07
CA ALA A 136 -17.56 2.20 1.33
C ALA A 136 -18.59 1.31 0.60
N GLU A 137 -18.18 0.14 0.11
CA GLU A 137 -19.07 -0.84 -0.54
C GLU A 137 -19.95 -1.62 0.46
N GLY A 138 -19.52 -1.74 1.72
CA GLY A 138 -20.28 -2.37 2.80
C GLY A 138 -21.37 -1.49 3.44
N ARG A 139 -21.58 -0.27 2.95
CA ARG A 139 -22.66 0.66 3.37
C ARG A 139 -23.71 0.81 2.29
#